data_AF-A0A2J8TX06-F1
#
_entry.id   AF-A0A2J8TX06-F1
#
_cell.length_a   1.000
_cell.length_b   1.000
_cell.length_c   1.000
_cell.angle_alpha   90.00
_cell.angle_beta   90.00
_cell.angle_gamma   90.00
#
_symmetry.space_group_name_H-M   'P 1'
#
loop_
_entity.id
_entity.type
_entity.pdbx_description
1 polymer ?
#
loop_
_entity_poly.entity_id
_entity_poly.type
_entity_poly.pdbx_seq_one_letter_code
_entity_poly.pdbx_strand_id
1 'polypeptide(L)'
;MAAGGDHGSPDSYRSPLASRYASPEMCFVFSDRYKFRTWRQLWLWLAEAEQTLGLPITDEQIQEMKSNLDNIDFKMAAEEEKHLRHDVMAHVHTFGHCCPKAAGIIHLGATSCYVGDNTDLIILRNALDLLLPKGLIPSSGVITAHCSLRLPGSDNSPVSVSQLARVISRLADFAKERASLPTLGFTHFQPAQLTTVGKRCCLWIQDLCMDLQNLKRVRDDLRFRGVKGTTGTQASFLKLFEGDDHKVEQLDKMVTEKAGFKRAFIITGQTYTRKVDIEVLSVLASLGASVHKICTDIRLLANLKEMEEPFEKQQIGSSAMPYKRNPMRSERCCSLARHLMTLVMDPLQTASVQWFERTLDDSANRRICLAEAFLTA
;
A
#
# COMPACT_ATOMS: atom_id res chain seq x y z
N MET A 1 -1.89 12.63 -22.77
CA MET A 1 -0.55 13.23 -22.56
C MET A 1 -0.05 12.70 -21.23
N ALA A 2 0.93 11.81 -21.26
CA ALA A 2 1.97 11.57 -20.26
C ALA A 2 2.88 10.52 -20.93
N ALA A 3 3.96 10.90 -21.61
CA ALA A 3 5.23 11.42 -21.11
C ALA A 3 6.21 10.28 -20.83
N GLY A 4 6.96 9.90 -21.89
CA GLY A 4 8.31 9.35 -21.74
C GLY A 4 9.30 10.43 -21.32
N GLY A 5 8.96 11.20 -20.28
CA GLY A 5 9.88 12.13 -19.64
C GLY A 5 10.71 11.37 -18.61
N ASP A 6 11.99 11.71 -18.49
CA ASP A 6 12.83 11.19 -17.42
C ASP A 6 12.32 11.71 -16.06
N HIS A 7 11.40 10.97 -15.45
CA HIS A 7 10.85 11.27 -14.12
C HIS A 7 11.91 11.23 -13.00
N GLY A 8 13.13 10.79 -13.30
CA GLY A 8 14.29 10.89 -12.42
C GLY A 8 15.04 12.22 -12.53
N SER A 9 14.84 12.99 -13.61
CA SER A 9 15.59 14.21 -13.90
C SER A 9 15.35 15.32 -12.87
N PRO A 10 16.40 16.08 -12.47
CA PRO A 10 16.25 17.28 -11.64
C PRO A 10 15.54 18.44 -12.36
N ASP A 11 15.36 18.37 -13.69
CA ASP A 11 14.75 19.44 -14.50
C ASP A 11 13.21 19.42 -14.47
N SER A 12 12.61 18.40 -13.84
CA SER A 12 11.17 18.27 -13.67
C SER A 12 10.79 18.14 -12.20
N TYR A 13 9.52 18.46 -11.87
CA TYR A 13 8.98 18.21 -10.55
C TYR A 13 9.03 16.71 -10.24
N ARG A 14 9.54 16.39 -9.05
CA ARG A 14 9.55 15.04 -8.50
C ARG A 14 8.93 15.09 -7.13
N SER A 15 8.04 14.14 -6.84
CA SER A 15 7.49 14.03 -5.49
C SER A 15 8.63 13.83 -4.48
N PRO A 16 8.70 14.63 -3.40
CA PRO A 16 9.70 14.44 -2.37
C PRO A 16 9.48 13.13 -1.60
N LEU A 17 8.26 12.58 -1.63
CA LEU A 17 7.99 11.26 -1.08
C LEU A 17 8.84 10.19 -1.78
N ALA A 18 8.84 10.17 -3.11
CA ALA A 18 9.61 9.21 -3.90
C ALA A 18 11.13 9.49 -3.91
N SER A 19 11.52 10.76 -4.00
CA SER A 19 12.93 11.14 -4.19
C SER A 19 13.74 11.30 -2.90
N ARG A 20 13.09 11.40 -1.73
CA ARG A 20 13.75 11.77 -0.48
C ARG A 20 13.30 11.01 0.76
N TYR A 21 12.02 10.64 0.88
CA TYR A 21 11.47 10.20 2.17
C TYR A 21 11.14 8.71 2.24
N ALA A 22 10.39 8.19 1.29
CA ALA A 22 9.88 6.83 1.35
C ALA A 22 10.98 5.81 1.04
N SER A 23 10.83 4.61 1.60
CA SER A 23 11.72 3.48 1.33
C SER A 23 11.58 3.00 -0.13
N PRO A 24 12.66 2.50 -0.77
CA PRO A 24 12.61 1.96 -2.12
C PRO A 24 11.55 0.86 -2.32
N GLU A 25 11.31 0.03 -1.29
CA GLU A 25 10.33 -1.05 -1.33
C GLU A 25 8.90 -0.52 -1.48
N MET A 26 8.54 0.51 -0.70
CA MET A 26 7.23 1.16 -0.80
C MET A 26 7.08 1.91 -2.14
N CYS A 27 8.11 2.63 -2.58
CA CYS A 27 8.13 3.26 -3.91
C CYS A 27 7.91 2.24 -5.04
N PHE A 28 8.52 1.05 -4.93
CA PHE A 28 8.36 0.01 -5.93
C PHE A 28 6.94 -0.56 -5.95
N VAL A 29 6.30 -0.77 -4.79
CA VAL A 29 4.91 -1.26 -4.71
C VAL A 29 3.93 -0.34 -5.45
N PHE A 30 4.15 0.97 -5.41
CA PHE A 30 3.33 1.96 -6.15
C PHE A 30 3.89 2.33 -7.54
N SER A 31 4.90 1.62 -8.04
CA SER A 31 5.49 1.90 -9.36
C SER A 31 4.64 1.36 -10.51
N ASP A 32 4.72 2.01 -11.67
CA ASP A 32 4.10 1.53 -12.90
C ASP A 32 4.59 0.12 -13.29
N ARG A 33 5.88 -0.17 -13.08
CA ARG A 33 6.41 -1.52 -13.30
C ARG A 33 5.69 -2.56 -12.47
N TYR A 34 5.47 -2.30 -11.17
CA TYR A 34 4.74 -3.21 -10.30
C TYR A 34 3.26 -3.31 -10.69
N LYS A 35 2.62 -2.19 -11.03
CA LYS A 35 1.23 -2.17 -11.49
C LYS A 35 1.02 -3.02 -12.74
N PHE A 36 1.77 -2.75 -13.82
CA PHE A 36 1.53 -3.38 -15.12
C PHE A 36 2.02 -4.83 -15.19
N ARG A 37 3.06 -5.20 -14.44
CA ARG A 37 3.40 -6.64 -14.28
C ARG A 37 2.32 -7.38 -13.49
N THR A 38 1.64 -6.71 -12.56
CA THR A 38 0.50 -7.29 -11.83
C THR A 38 -0.73 -7.41 -12.72
N TRP A 39 -0.98 -6.47 -13.66
CA TRP A 39 -2.01 -6.63 -14.70
C TRP A 39 -1.77 -7.90 -15.53
N ARG A 40 -0.54 -8.10 -16.01
CA ARG A 40 -0.15 -9.32 -16.74
C ARG A 40 -0.31 -10.58 -15.90
N GLN A 41 0.04 -10.53 -14.61
CA GLN A 41 -0.17 -11.64 -13.69
C GLN A 41 -1.66 -11.98 -13.51
N LEU A 42 -2.53 -10.98 -13.41
CA LEU A 42 -3.98 -11.16 -13.31
C LEU A 42 -4.56 -11.75 -14.60
N TRP A 43 -4.11 -11.31 -15.78
CA TRP A 43 -4.50 -11.93 -17.05
C TRP A 43 -4.02 -13.37 -17.15
N LEU A 44 -2.81 -13.69 -16.68
CA LEU A 44 -2.33 -15.07 -16.63
C LEU A 44 -3.21 -15.94 -15.72
N TRP A 45 -3.53 -15.48 -14.51
CA TRP A 45 -4.41 -16.22 -13.61
C TRP A 45 -5.83 -16.39 -14.15
N LEU A 46 -6.33 -15.40 -14.90
CA LEU A 46 -7.61 -15.49 -15.59
C LEU A 46 -7.57 -16.62 -16.63
N ALA A 47 -6.58 -16.60 -17.52
CA ALA A 47 -6.42 -17.59 -18.58
C ALA A 47 -6.23 -19.01 -18.02
N GLU A 48 -5.43 -19.18 -16.96
CA GLU A 48 -5.26 -20.47 -16.27
C GLU A 48 -6.58 -21.00 -15.68
N ALA A 49 -7.38 -20.12 -15.08
CA ALA A 49 -8.66 -20.52 -14.49
C ALA A 49 -9.72 -20.82 -15.57
N GLU A 50 -9.80 -19.98 -16.60
CA GLU A 50 -10.67 -20.17 -17.76
C GLU A 50 -10.37 -21.47 -18.52
N GLN A 51 -9.08 -21.79 -18.72
CA GLN A 51 -8.65 -23.08 -19.28
C GLN A 51 -9.15 -24.25 -18.44
N THR A 52 -8.96 -24.18 -17.11
CA THR A 52 -9.38 -25.23 -16.18
C THR A 52 -10.90 -25.45 -16.23
N LEU A 53 -11.68 -24.39 -16.50
CA LEU A 53 -13.14 -24.42 -16.61
C LEU A 53 -13.66 -24.81 -18.02
N GLY A 54 -12.73 -25.14 -18.93
CA GLY A 54 -13.03 -25.72 -20.23
C GLY A 54 -13.13 -24.73 -21.39
N LEU A 55 -12.67 -23.48 -21.22
CA LEU A 55 -12.53 -22.57 -22.36
C LEU A 55 -11.36 -22.99 -23.25
N PRO A 56 -11.42 -22.71 -24.57
CA PRO A 56 -10.43 -23.15 -25.55
C PRO A 56 -9.13 -22.32 -25.46
N ILE A 57 -8.38 -22.52 -24.37
CA ILE A 57 -7.09 -21.87 -24.08
C ILE A 57 -6.02 -22.96 -24.02
N THR A 58 -4.93 -22.80 -24.77
CA THR A 58 -3.86 -23.81 -24.84
C THR A 58 -2.74 -23.53 -23.82
N ASP A 59 -2.04 -24.58 -23.41
CA ASP A 59 -0.87 -24.45 -22.52
C ASP A 59 0.22 -23.58 -23.15
N GLU A 60 0.34 -23.59 -24.48
CA GLU A 60 1.28 -22.72 -25.21
C GLU A 60 0.94 -21.25 -25.02
N GLN A 61 -0.34 -20.86 -25.05
CA GLN A 61 -0.78 -19.49 -24.82
C GLN A 61 -0.46 -19.03 -23.39
N ILE A 62 -0.76 -19.88 -22.41
CA ILE A 62 -0.48 -19.61 -20.98
C ILE A 62 1.03 -19.49 -20.74
N GLN A 63 1.83 -20.40 -21.31
CA GLN A 63 3.29 -20.38 -21.17
C GLN A 63 3.91 -19.15 -21.84
N GLU A 64 3.38 -18.71 -22.98
CA GLU A 64 3.80 -17.48 -23.65
C GLU A 64 3.54 -16.24 -22.78
N MET A 65 2.33 -16.13 -22.21
CA MET A 65 2.00 -15.04 -21.26
C MET A 65 2.92 -15.05 -20.04
N LYS A 66 3.15 -16.23 -19.45
CA LYS A 66 4.00 -16.42 -18.26
C LYS A 66 5.45 -16.00 -18.51
N SER A 67 5.97 -16.29 -19.70
CA SER A 67 7.35 -15.95 -20.07
C SER A 67 7.55 -14.45 -20.29
N ASN A 68 6.46 -13.69 -20.47
CA ASN A 68 6.47 -12.27 -20.78
C ASN A 68 5.88 -11.38 -19.67
N LEU A 69 5.70 -11.86 -18.43
CA LEU A 69 5.11 -11.06 -17.35
C LEU A 69 5.90 -9.77 -17.07
N ASP A 70 7.23 -9.84 -17.08
CA ASP A 70 8.10 -8.69 -16.76
C ASP A 70 8.64 -7.96 -18.03
N ASN A 71 8.35 -8.49 -19.23
CA ASN A 71 8.75 -7.95 -20.54
C ASN A 71 7.80 -6.84 -21.03
N ILE A 72 7.81 -5.69 -20.36
CA ILE A 72 6.87 -4.60 -20.60
C ILE A 72 7.53 -3.49 -21.44
N ASP A 73 7.05 -3.31 -22.67
CA ASP A 73 7.39 -2.14 -23.50
C ASP A 73 6.49 -0.95 -23.14
N PHE A 74 6.99 -0.11 -22.24
CA PHE A 74 6.31 1.11 -21.80
C PHE A 74 6.16 2.15 -22.91
N LYS A 75 7.08 2.16 -23.87
CA LYS A 75 7.04 3.13 -24.98
C LYS A 75 5.87 2.79 -25.90
N MET A 76 5.75 1.53 -26.30
CA MET A 76 4.62 1.04 -27.08
C MET A 76 3.31 1.26 -26.33
N ALA A 77 3.23 0.93 -25.05
CA ALA A 77 2.02 1.12 -24.25
C ALA A 77 1.57 2.60 -24.20
N ALA A 78 2.51 3.54 -24.08
CA ALA A 78 2.20 4.97 -24.09
C ALA A 78 1.73 5.47 -25.46
N GLU A 79 2.30 4.94 -26.55
CA GLU A 79 1.86 5.23 -27.93
C GLU A 79 0.45 4.69 -28.18
N GLU A 80 0.17 3.45 -27.77
CA GLU A 80 -1.14 2.81 -27.84
C GLU A 80 -2.17 3.55 -27.00
N GLU A 81 -1.84 3.97 -25.77
CA GLU A 81 -2.76 4.74 -24.92
C GLU A 81 -3.10 6.10 -25.54
N LYS A 82 -2.13 6.75 -26.19
CA LYS A 82 -2.37 8.00 -26.92
C LYS A 82 -3.35 7.80 -28.08
N HIS A 83 -3.29 6.66 -28.75
CA HIS A 83 -4.21 6.32 -29.83
C HIS A 83 -5.60 5.93 -29.30
N LEU A 84 -5.66 4.96 -28.40
CA LEU A 84 -6.89 4.31 -27.93
C LEU A 84 -7.63 5.10 -26.86
N ARG A 85 -6.95 6.06 -26.20
CA ARG A 85 -7.48 6.83 -25.06
C ARG A 85 -7.97 5.94 -23.92
N HIS A 86 -7.37 4.76 -23.79
CA HIS A 86 -7.72 3.76 -22.79
C HIS A 86 -6.47 2.97 -22.35
N ASP A 87 -6.05 3.15 -21.11
CA ASP A 87 -4.82 2.55 -20.55
C ASP A 87 -4.84 1.02 -20.52
N VAL A 88 -5.94 0.40 -20.06
CA VAL A 88 -6.06 -1.07 -20.07
C VAL A 88 -5.98 -1.64 -21.47
N MET A 89 -6.73 -1.10 -22.43
CA MET A 89 -6.70 -1.63 -23.80
C MET A 89 -5.33 -1.44 -24.45
N ALA A 90 -4.65 -0.31 -24.21
CA ALA A 90 -3.28 -0.12 -24.64
C ALA A 90 -2.36 -1.25 -24.14
N HIS A 91 -2.44 -1.58 -22.85
CA HIS A 91 -1.67 -2.68 -22.29
C HIS A 91 -2.12 -4.08 -22.76
N VAL A 92 -3.39 -4.29 -23.10
CA VAL A 92 -3.86 -5.53 -23.75
C VAL A 92 -3.19 -5.68 -25.12
N HIS A 93 -3.18 -4.63 -25.95
CA HIS A 93 -2.52 -4.64 -27.26
C HIS A 93 -1.00 -4.83 -27.13
N THR A 94 -0.34 -4.09 -26.23
CA THR A 94 1.11 -4.26 -25.99
C THR A 94 1.46 -5.66 -25.48
N PHE A 95 0.61 -6.27 -24.65
CA PHE A 95 0.85 -7.64 -24.18
C PHE A 95 0.60 -8.67 -25.28
N GLY A 96 -0.46 -8.50 -26.09
CA GLY A 96 -0.72 -9.32 -27.26
C GLY A 96 0.38 -9.23 -28.33
N HIS A 97 1.05 -8.07 -28.47
CA HIS A 97 2.18 -7.91 -29.39
C HIS A 97 3.38 -8.81 -29.03
N CYS A 98 3.71 -8.91 -27.73
CA CYS A 98 4.77 -9.82 -27.27
C CYS A 98 4.29 -11.25 -26.99
N CYS A 99 2.97 -11.50 -27.06
CA CYS A 99 2.33 -12.81 -26.90
C CYS A 99 1.34 -13.07 -28.05
N PRO A 100 1.81 -13.23 -29.30
CA PRO A 100 0.94 -13.32 -30.47
C PRO A 100 0.01 -14.54 -30.44
N LYS A 101 0.41 -15.67 -29.82
CA LYS A 101 -0.46 -16.84 -29.69
C LYS A 101 -1.58 -16.58 -28.69
N ALA A 102 -1.27 -15.88 -27.59
CA ALA A 102 -2.24 -15.57 -26.53
C ALA A 102 -3.09 -14.31 -26.81
N ALA A 103 -2.72 -13.49 -27.79
CA ALA A 103 -3.33 -12.18 -28.05
C ALA A 103 -4.88 -12.19 -28.08
N GLY A 104 -5.48 -13.23 -28.68
CA GLY A 104 -6.94 -13.35 -28.79
C GLY A 104 -7.67 -13.75 -27.50
N ILE A 105 -6.96 -14.25 -26.49
CA ILE A 105 -7.55 -14.69 -25.21
C ILE A 105 -7.19 -13.79 -24.02
N ILE A 106 -6.27 -12.83 -24.22
CA ILE A 106 -5.95 -11.85 -23.18
C ILE A 106 -7.19 -11.01 -22.90
N HIS A 107 -7.56 -10.91 -21.61
CA HIS A 107 -8.71 -10.13 -21.14
C HIS A 107 -10.09 -10.68 -21.54
N LEU A 108 -10.16 -11.94 -21.96
CA LEU A 108 -11.41 -12.60 -22.35
C LEU A 108 -12.48 -12.49 -21.25
N GLY A 109 -13.70 -12.06 -21.62
CA GLY A 109 -14.83 -11.90 -20.70
C GLY A 109 -14.70 -10.80 -19.63
N ALA A 110 -13.52 -10.24 -19.43
CA ALA A 110 -13.20 -9.31 -18.36
C ALA A 110 -13.49 -7.84 -18.74
N THR A 111 -13.32 -6.95 -17.75
CA THR A 111 -13.45 -5.50 -17.91
C THR A 111 -12.25 -4.81 -17.29
N SER A 112 -12.04 -3.53 -17.59
CA SER A 112 -10.88 -2.75 -17.13
C SER A 112 -10.64 -2.84 -15.62
N CYS A 113 -11.72 -2.92 -14.81
CA CYS A 113 -11.62 -3.07 -13.35
C CYS A 113 -11.16 -4.45 -12.89
N TYR A 114 -11.19 -5.48 -13.73
CA TYR A 114 -10.56 -6.77 -13.39
C TYR A 114 -9.06 -6.60 -13.14
N VAL A 115 -8.35 -5.82 -13.94
CA VAL A 115 -6.92 -5.57 -13.71
C VAL A 115 -6.66 -4.33 -12.87
N GLY A 116 -7.43 -3.25 -13.05
CA GLY A 116 -7.27 -2.02 -12.28
C GLY A 116 -7.50 -2.22 -10.78
N ASP A 117 -8.73 -2.58 -10.41
CA ASP A 117 -9.15 -2.64 -9.01
C ASP A 117 -8.52 -3.82 -8.24
N ASN A 118 -8.34 -4.99 -8.87
CA ASN A 118 -7.66 -6.10 -8.22
C ASN A 118 -6.16 -5.82 -7.99
N THR A 119 -5.49 -5.13 -8.92
CA THR A 119 -4.12 -4.67 -8.68
C THR A 119 -4.05 -3.66 -7.56
N ASP A 120 -4.98 -2.70 -7.50
CA ASP A 120 -5.03 -1.74 -6.40
C ASP A 120 -5.17 -2.48 -5.04
N LEU A 121 -6.04 -3.47 -4.94
CA LEU A 121 -6.19 -4.28 -3.72
C LEU A 121 -4.92 -5.08 -3.36
N ILE A 122 -4.21 -5.62 -4.36
CA ILE A 122 -2.91 -6.28 -4.15
C ILE A 122 -1.87 -5.28 -3.65
N ILE A 123 -1.81 -4.09 -4.25
CA ILE A 123 -0.92 -2.99 -3.84
C ILE A 123 -1.22 -2.57 -2.40
N LEU A 124 -2.48 -2.33 -2.06
CA LEU A 124 -2.89 -1.94 -0.70
C LEU A 124 -2.52 -3.00 0.34
N ARG A 125 -2.79 -4.28 0.05
CA ARG A 125 -2.40 -5.39 0.94
C ARG A 125 -0.88 -5.43 1.15
N ASN A 126 -0.12 -5.31 0.07
CA ASN A 126 1.34 -5.41 0.13
C ASN A 126 1.96 -4.19 0.80
N ALA A 127 1.40 -3.00 0.61
CA ALA A 127 1.81 -1.79 1.30
C ALA A 127 1.53 -1.89 2.82
N LEU A 128 0.35 -2.41 3.21
CA LEU A 128 0.06 -2.73 4.62
C LEU A 128 1.07 -3.76 5.18
N ASP A 129 1.41 -4.79 4.42
CA ASP A 129 2.40 -5.81 4.81
C ASP A 129 3.84 -5.26 4.94
N LEU A 130 4.16 -4.10 4.35
CA LEU A 130 5.44 -3.41 4.58
C LEU A 130 5.43 -2.62 5.90
N LEU A 131 4.27 -2.09 6.29
CA LEU A 131 4.08 -1.38 7.57
C LEU A 131 3.91 -2.36 8.75
N LEU A 132 3.36 -3.56 8.50
CA LEU A 132 3.03 -4.62 9.47
C LEU A 132 4.08 -5.73 9.57
N PRO A 133 4.19 -6.43 10.72
CA PRO A 133 5.12 -7.54 10.92
C PRO A 133 4.86 -8.68 9.94
N LYS A 134 5.93 -9.17 9.29
CA LYS A 134 5.89 -10.40 8.49
C LYS A 134 5.88 -11.61 9.41
N GLY A 135 4.70 -12.17 9.65
CA GLY A 135 4.48 -13.40 10.45
C GLY A 135 3.36 -13.27 11.48
N LEU A 136 2.72 -14.39 11.82
CA LEU A 136 1.71 -14.47 12.87
C LEU A 136 2.27 -13.96 14.20
N ILE A 137 1.66 -12.93 14.78
CA ILE A 137 1.79 -12.63 16.21
C ILE A 137 1.03 -13.75 16.93
N PRO A 138 1.68 -14.64 17.72
CA PRO A 138 0.95 -15.59 18.53
C PRO A 138 0.09 -14.81 19.54
N SER A 139 -1.12 -15.26 19.82
CA SER A 139 -2.02 -14.70 20.83
C SER A 139 -1.45 -14.71 22.26
N SER A 140 -0.25 -15.27 22.45
CA SER A 140 0.49 -15.34 23.70
C SER A 140 1.81 -14.56 23.63
N GLY A 141 1.76 -13.23 23.81
CA GLY A 141 2.76 -12.40 24.51
C GLY A 141 4.26 -12.43 24.15
N VAL A 142 4.73 -13.16 23.14
CA VAL A 142 6.16 -13.21 22.78
C VAL A 142 6.35 -13.06 21.28
N ILE A 143 7.15 -12.06 20.90
CA ILE A 143 7.49 -11.74 19.51
C ILE A 143 8.60 -12.69 19.05
N THR A 144 8.29 -13.64 18.16
CA THR A 144 9.31 -14.37 17.38
C THR A 144 8.90 -14.38 15.91
N ALA A 145 9.71 -13.74 15.07
CA ALA A 145 9.44 -13.54 13.65
C ALA A 145 10.15 -14.60 12.80
N HIS A 146 9.39 -15.48 12.15
CA HIS A 146 9.88 -16.26 11.01
C HIS A 146 8.75 -16.53 10.02
N CYS A 147 8.82 -15.95 8.81
CA CYS A 147 8.19 -16.50 7.61
C CYS A 147 8.85 -15.93 6.34
N SER A 148 9.12 -16.80 5.37
CA SER A 148 9.89 -16.53 4.15
C SER A 148 9.00 -16.22 2.95
N LEU A 149 9.13 -15.02 2.38
CA LEU A 149 8.77 -14.73 0.99
C LEU A 149 10.06 -14.33 0.27
N ARG A 150 10.46 -15.11 -0.75
CA ARG A 150 11.66 -14.86 -1.55
C ARG A 150 11.33 -13.91 -2.70
N LEU A 151 12.04 -12.79 -2.77
CA LEU A 151 12.20 -12.04 -4.02
C LEU A 151 13.31 -12.72 -4.84
N PRO A 152 13.18 -12.85 -6.17
CA PRO A 152 14.27 -13.37 -6.99
C PRO A 152 15.40 -12.32 -7.05
N GLY A 153 16.60 -12.69 -6.58
CA GLY A 153 17.84 -11.95 -6.86
C GLY A 153 18.50 -11.14 -5.74
N SER A 154 18.13 -11.28 -4.46
CA SER A 154 18.83 -10.60 -3.35
C SER A 154 19.48 -11.58 -2.38
N ASP A 155 20.79 -11.43 -2.22
CA ASP A 155 21.65 -12.10 -1.24
C ASP A 155 21.15 -11.97 0.21
N ASN A 156 21.56 -12.92 1.06
CA ASN A 156 21.28 -13.09 2.49
C ASN A 156 21.14 -11.79 3.33
N SER A 157 19.98 -11.15 3.28
CA SER A 157 19.66 -9.97 4.11
C SER A 157 18.73 -10.38 5.26
N PRO A 158 18.98 -9.89 6.50
CA PRO A 158 18.26 -10.33 7.68
C PRO A 158 16.76 -10.00 7.58
N VAL A 159 15.94 -10.94 8.06
CA VAL A 159 14.47 -10.88 8.08
C VAL A 159 13.99 -9.51 8.59
N SER A 160 13.40 -8.71 7.70
CA SER A 160 12.90 -7.37 8.00
C SER A 160 11.65 -7.44 8.89
N VAL A 161 11.86 -7.38 10.21
CA VAL A 161 10.80 -7.16 11.22
C VAL A 161 10.14 -5.81 10.91
N SER A 162 8.84 -5.71 10.67
CA SER A 162 8.15 -4.46 10.25
C SER A 162 8.51 -3.14 10.91
N GLN A 163 8.31 -2.04 10.18
CA GLN A 163 8.59 -0.67 10.64
C GLN A 163 7.83 -0.31 11.94
N LEU A 164 6.50 -0.47 12.01
CA LEU A 164 5.73 -0.06 13.19
C LEU A 164 6.05 -0.91 14.44
N ALA A 165 6.11 -2.24 14.30
CA ALA A 165 6.44 -3.11 15.43
C ALA A 165 7.89 -2.88 15.94
N ARG A 166 8.83 -2.52 15.05
CA ARG A 166 10.18 -2.10 15.46
C ARG A 166 10.14 -0.82 16.29
N VAL A 167 9.35 0.18 15.89
CA VAL A 167 9.21 1.42 16.68
C VAL A 167 8.64 1.11 18.06
N ILE A 168 7.55 0.35 18.13
CA ILE A 168 6.93 -0.07 19.40
C ILE A 168 7.94 -0.82 20.27
N SER A 169 8.66 -1.81 19.72
CA SER A 169 9.67 -2.58 20.44
C SER A 169 10.79 -1.70 20.99
N ARG A 170 11.32 -0.76 20.19
CA ARG A 170 12.40 0.14 20.63
C ARG A 170 11.93 1.11 21.72
N LEU A 171 10.72 1.62 21.61
CA LEU A 171 10.13 2.45 22.66
C LEU A 171 9.85 1.63 23.93
N ALA A 172 9.45 0.37 23.80
CA ALA A 172 9.25 -0.53 24.94
C ALA A 172 10.57 -0.86 25.65
N ASP A 173 11.65 -1.12 24.90
CA ASP A 173 12.99 -1.29 25.46
C ASP A 173 13.41 -0.03 26.26
N PHE A 174 13.24 1.15 25.65
CA PHE A 174 13.52 2.44 26.29
C PHE A 174 12.64 2.67 27.53
N ALA A 175 11.35 2.37 27.45
CA ALA A 175 10.40 2.56 28.55
C ALA A 175 10.76 1.66 29.73
N LYS A 176 11.19 0.41 29.46
CA LYS A 176 11.65 -0.53 30.47
C LYS A 176 12.94 -0.05 31.14
N GLU A 177 13.93 0.37 30.36
CA GLU A 177 15.19 0.91 30.87
C GLU A 177 14.98 2.14 31.77
N ARG A 178 14.03 3.00 31.40
CA ARG A 178 13.75 4.28 32.09
C ARG A 178 12.51 4.21 32.98
N ALA A 179 12.05 3.02 33.34
CA ALA A 179 10.81 2.80 34.09
C ALA A 179 10.79 3.52 35.44
N SER A 180 11.93 3.57 36.12
CA SER A 180 12.07 4.16 37.46
C SER A 180 12.74 5.54 37.47
N LEU A 181 13.04 6.14 36.31
CA LEU A 181 13.67 7.46 36.22
C LEU A 181 12.62 8.56 36.43
N PRO A 182 12.60 9.28 37.57
CA PRO A 182 11.60 10.32 37.81
C PRO A 182 11.78 11.50 36.85
N THR A 183 10.68 12.11 36.43
CA THR A 183 10.64 13.35 35.63
C THR A 183 9.41 14.15 36.02
N LEU A 184 9.46 15.47 35.82
CA LEU A 184 8.35 16.36 36.10
C LEU A 184 7.14 15.99 35.23
N GLY A 185 5.96 15.79 35.83
CA GLY A 185 4.71 15.63 35.09
C GLY A 185 4.23 16.97 34.53
N PHE A 186 3.51 16.93 33.40
CA PHE A 186 2.98 18.14 32.77
C PHE A 186 1.51 17.99 32.42
N THR A 187 0.69 18.93 32.89
CA THR A 187 -0.71 19.13 32.48
C THR A 187 -0.86 20.60 32.11
N HIS A 188 -1.44 20.92 30.94
CA HIS A 188 -1.39 22.29 30.38
C HIS A 188 0.03 22.83 30.17
N PHE A 189 1.01 21.93 30.04
CA PHE A 189 2.44 22.25 30.05
C PHE A 189 2.89 23.02 31.32
N GLN A 190 2.13 22.90 32.42
CA GLN A 190 2.48 23.37 33.74
C GLN A 190 3.00 22.22 34.61
N PRO A 191 3.92 22.49 35.56
CA PRO A 191 4.39 21.49 36.52
C PRO A 191 3.24 20.78 37.25
N ALA A 192 3.26 19.45 37.24
CA ALA A 192 2.31 18.59 37.93
C ALA A 192 3.05 17.54 38.76
N GLN A 193 2.31 16.61 39.38
CA GLN A 193 2.89 15.49 40.12
C GLN A 193 3.90 14.73 39.25
N LEU A 194 4.98 14.25 39.89
CA LEU A 194 6.03 13.52 39.20
C LEU A 194 5.48 12.26 38.52
N THR A 195 6.07 11.95 37.38
CA THR A 195 5.92 10.67 36.67
C THR A 195 7.31 10.07 36.46
N THR A 196 7.42 9.03 35.63
CA THR A 196 8.72 8.55 35.16
C THR A 196 8.86 8.68 33.64
N VAL A 197 10.10 8.78 33.17
CA VAL A 197 10.40 8.86 31.72
C VAL A 197 9.83 7.64 31.00
N GLY A 198 9.99 6.45 31.58
CA GLY A 198 9.40 5.22 31.05
C GLY A 198 7.88 5.25 31.02
N LYS A 199 7.23 5.71 32.10
CA LYS A 199 5.76 5.84 32.14
C LYS A 199 5.23 6.82 31.10
N ARG A 200 5.92 7.95 30.84
CA ARG A 200 5.57 8.88 29.75
C ARG A 200 5.67 8.18 28.38
N CYS A 201 6.75 7.43 28.15
CA CYS A 201 6.92 6.65 26.92
C CYS A 201 5.82 5.60 26.72
N CYS A 202 5.31 4.98 27.79
CA CYS A 202 4.18 4.05 27.71
C CYS A 202 2.91 4.68 27.11
N LEU A 203 2.68 5.99 27.28
CA LEU A 203 1.55 6.68 26.63
C LEU A 203 1.70 6.65 25.10
N TRP A 204 2.92 6.87 24.61
CA TRP A 204 3.24 6.83 23.18
C TRP A 204 3.09 5.42 22.61
N ILE A 205 3.57 4.42 23.35
CA ILE A 205 3.48 3.01 22.96
C ILE A 205 2.02 2.58 22.83
N GLN A 206 1.15 3.00 23.76
CA GLN A 206 -0.26 2.63 23.75
C GLN A 206 -0.95 3.04 22.45
N ASP A 207 -0.78 4.30 22.01
CA ASP A 207 -1.37 4.79 20.76
C ASP A 207 -0.87 3.98 19.55
N LEU A 208 0.44 3.73 19.46
CA LEU A 208 1.01 2.93 18.37
C LEU A 208 0.54 1.47 18.37
N CYS A 209 0.25 0.90 19.56
CA CYS A 209 -0.34 -0.44 19.65
C CYS A 209 -1.77 -0.46 19.08
N MET A 210 -2.56 0.60 19.31
CA MET A 210 -3.90 0.75 18.71
C MET A 210 -3.80 0.84 17.18
N ASP A 211 -2.83 1.61 16.67
CA ASP A 211 -2.57 1.70 15.23
C ASP A 211 -2.16 0.35 14.64
N LEU A 212 -1.27 -0.40 15.31
CA LEU A 212 -0.84 -1.73 14.87
C LEU A 212 -2.02 -2.70 14.75
N GLN A 213 -2.94 -2.69 15.73
CA GLN A 213 -4.15 -3.51 15.71
C GLN A 213 -5.06 -3.13 14.54
N ASN A 214 -5.23 -1.83 14.30
CA ASN A 214 -6.05 -1.31 13.21
C ASN A 214 -5.49 -1.66 11.83
N LEU A 215 -4.19 -1.44 11.59
CA LEU A 215 -3.56 -1.81 10.32
C LEU A 215 -3.70 -3.31 10.06
N LYS A 216 -3.49 -4.15 11.09
CA LYS A 216 -3.64 -5.60 10.97
C LYS A 216 -5.08 -6.01 10.62
N ARG A 217 -6.07 -5.41 11.29
CA ARG A 217 -7.49 -5.65 11.02
C ARG A 217 -7.83 -5.33 9.57
N VAL A 218 -7.50 -4.12 9.11
CA VAL A 218 -7.76 -3.67 7.73
C VAL A 218 -7.09 -4.60 6.71
N ARG A 219 -5.85 -5.00 6.97
CA ARG A 219 -5.11 -5.94 6.11
C ARG A 219 -5.80 -7.30 6.02
N ASP A 220 -6.19 -7.88 7.16
CA ASP A 220 -6.77 -9.22 7.22
C ASP A 220 -8.21 -9.29 6.71
N ASP A 221 -8.95 -8.18 6.82
CA ASP A 221 -10.34 -8.04 6.36
C ASP A 221 -10.45 -7.64 4.88
N LEU A 222 -9.34 -7.22 4.25
CA LEU A 222 -9.32 -6.81 2.85
C LEU A 222 -9.74 -7.97 1.94
N ARG A 223 -10.75 -7.72 1.09
CA ARG A 223 -11.32 -8.71 0.17
C ARG A 223 -10.94 -8.40 -1.27
N PHE A 224 -10.87 -9.44 -2.08
CA PHE A 224 -10.62 -9.31 -3.50
C PHE A 224 -11.89 -8.85 -4.25
N ARG A 225 -11.75 -8.12 -5.35
CA ARG A 225 -12.90 -7.83 -6.23
C ARG A 225 -13.25 -9.08 -7.04
N GLY A 226 -12.25 -9.73 -7.63
CA GLY A 226 -12.42 -10.91 -8.48
C GLY A 226 -12.96 -10.56 -9.87
N VAL A 227 -13.71 -11.48 -10.49
CA VAL A 227 -14.34 -11.34 -11.81
C VAL A 227 -15.81 -10.96 -11.67
N LYS A 228 -16.14 -9.69 -11.90
CA LYS A 228 -17.48 -9.13 -11.64
C LYS A 228 -18.18 -8.49 -12.86
N GLY A 229 -17.52 -8.42 -14.01
CA GLY A 229 -18.06 -7.74 -15.19
C GLY A 229 -18.11 -6.21 -15.04
N THR A 230 -18.89 -5.54 -15.88
CA THR A 230 -18.93 -4.06 -15.98
C THR A 230 -19.77 -3.43 -14.87
N THR A 231 -20.81 -4.11 -14.41
CA THR A 231 -21.81 -3.59 -13.44
C THR A 231 -22.02 -4.54 -12.27
N GLY A 232 -21.10 -5.48 -12.05
CA GLY A 232 -21.13 -6.38 -10.90
C GLY A 232 -21.89 -7.68 -11.09
N THR A 233 -22.60 -7.83 -12.22
CA THR A 233 -23.51 -8.96 -12.47
C THR A 233 -22.85 -10.17 -13.16
N GLN A 234 -21.57 -10.08 -13.51
CA GLN A 234 -20.82 -11.16 -14.17
C GLN A 234 -21.38 -11.61 -15.54
N ALA A 235 -22.31 -10.85 -16.14
CA ALA A 235 -23.03 -11.25 -17.35
C ALA A 235 -22.13 -11.64 -18.55
N SER A 236 -20.96 -10.99 -18.69
CA SER A 236 -19.98 -11.34 -19.72
C SER A 236 -19.42 -12.76 -19.54
N PHE A 237 -19.07 -13.14 -18.32
CA PHE A 237 -18.60 -14.48 -17.99
C PHE A 237 -19.72 -15.51 -18.04
N LEU A 238 -20.93 -15.16 -17.57
CA LEU A 238 -22.09 -16.05 -17.69
C LEU A 238 -22.38 -16.40 -19.14
N LYS A 239 -22.29 -15.43 -20.05
CA LYS A 239 -22.41 -15.68 -21.50
C LYS A 239 -21.27 -16.55 -22.03
N LEU A 240 -20.04 -16.32 -21.57
CA LEU A 240 -18.85 -17.08 -21.97
C LEU A 240 -18.95 -18.56 -21.57
N PHE A 241 -19.62 -18.85 -20.46
CA PHE A 241 -19.89 -20.19 -19.96
C PHE A 241 -21.31 -20.69 -20.28
N GLU A 242 -21.95 -20.14 -21.32
CA GLU A 242 -23.24 -20.63 -21.83
C GLU A 242 -24.37 -20.70 -20.79
N GLY A 243 -24.35 -19.81 -19.79
CA GLY A 243 -25.35 -19.76 -18.71
C GLY A 243 -25.03 -20.63 -17.49
N ASP A 244 -23.83 -21.21 -17.40
CA ASP A 244 -23.40 -22.01 -16.24
C ASP A 244 -22.94 -21.10 -15.07
N ASP A 245 -23.86 -20.82 -14.14
CA ASP A 245 -23.58 -20.04 -12.92
C ASP A 245 -22.45 -20.64 -12.08
N HIS A 246 -22.37 -21.98 -12.02
CA HIS A 246 -21.37 -22.66 -11.18
C HIS A 246 -19.95 -22.41 -11.68
N LYS A 247 -19.73 -22.40 -12.99
CA LYS A 247 -18.43 -22.05 -13.58
C LYS A 247 -18.04 -20.60 -13.31
N VAL A 248 -19.01 -19.67 -13.34
CA VAL A 248 -18.75 -18.26 -13.01
C VAL A 248 -18.31 -18.11 -11.55
N GLU A 249 -18.99 -18.78 -10.62
CA GLU A 249 -18.61 -18.80 -9.20
C GLU A 249 -17.23 -19.45 -8.97
N GLN A 250 -16.94 -20.55 -9.67
CA GLN A 250 -15.63 -21.19 -9.61
C GLN A 250 -14.53 -20.29 -10.15
N LEU A 251 -14.76 -19.60 -11.28
CA LEU A 251 -13.79 -18.66 -11.85
C LEU A 251 -13.41 -17.59 -10.83
N ASP A 252 -14.41 -16.98 -10.18
CA ASP A 252 -14.21 -15.95 -9.16
C ASP A 252 -13.41 -16.47 -7.96
N LYS A 253 -13.74 -17.67 -7.49
CA LYS A 253 -13.00 -18.33 -6.41
C LYS A 253 -11.55 -18.62 -6.79
N MET A 254 -11.31 -19.17 -7.98
CA MET A 254 -9.97 -19.56 -8.44
C MET A 254 -9.04 -18.35 -8.57
N VAL A 255 -9.48 -17.25 -9.20
CA VAL A 255 -8.64 -16.05 -9.34
C VAL A 255 -8.38 -15.38 -7.98
N THR A 256 -9.34 -15.47 -7.05
CA THR A 256 -9.19 -14.97 -5.67
C THR A 256 -8.12 -15.75 -4.90
N GLU A 257 -8.17 -17.08 -4.98
CA GLU A 257 -7.18 -17.97 -4.35
C GLU A 257 -5.79 -17.78 -4.95
N LYS A 258 -5.68 -17.70 -6.29
CA LYS A 258 -4.41 -17.42 -6.99
C LYS A 258 -3.80 -16.08 -6.57
N ALA A 259 -4.63 -15.06 -6.31
CA ALA A 259 -4.18 -13.76 -5.80
C ALA A 259 -3.81 -13.77 -4.30
N GLY A 260 -4.01 -14.89 -3.59
CA GLY A 260 -3.71 -15.04 -2.17
C GLY A 260 -4.70 -14.34 -1.24
N PHE A 261 -5.92 -14.07 -1.71
CA PHE A 261 -7.00 -13.53 -0.87
C PHE A 261 -7.87 -14.67 -0.34
N LYS A 262 -8.27 -14.56 0.94
CA LYS A 262 -9.15 -15.56 1.56
C LYS A 262 -10.61 -15.46 1.08
N ARG A 263 -11.02 -14.26 0.66
CA ARG A 263 -12.41 -13.95 0.34
C ARG A 263 -12.49 -12.86 -0.73
N ALA A 264 -13.47 -12.99 -1.62
CA ALA A 264 -13.88 -11.94 -2.53
C ALA A 264 -15.17 -11.25 -2.08
N PHE A 265 -15.44 -10.07 -2.60
CA PHE A 265 -16.76 -9.47 -2.53
C PHE A 265 -17.77 -10.31 -3.32
N ILE A 266 -18.95 -10.52 -2.75
CA ILE A 266 -20.10 -11.08 -3.48
C ILE A 266 -20.79 -9.94 -4.24
N ILE A 267 -21.07 -8.84 -3.55
CA ILE A 267 -21.78 -7.68 -4.09
C ILE A 267 -20.78 -6.58 -4.44
N THR A 268 -20.79 -6.18 -5.71
CA THR A 268 -20.04 -5.03 -6.24
C THR A 268 -20.90 -4.32 -7.27
N GLY A 269 -20.63 -3.03 -7.52
CA GLY A 269 -20.94 -2.41 -8.80
C GLY A 269 -19.87 -2.78 -9.82
N GLN A 270 -19.33 -1.79 -10.53
CA GLN A 270 -18.16 -1.99 -11.39
C GLN A 270 -16.88 -2.26 -10.58
N THR A 271 -16.77 -1.70 -9.38
CA THR A 271 -15.55 -1.63 -8.55
C THR A 271 -15.72 -2.35 -7.23
N TYR A 272 -14.63 -2.57 -6.50
CA TYR A 272 -14.78 -2.74 -5.06
C TYR A 272 -15.28 -1.42 -4.45
N THR A 273 -16.08 -1.48 -3.39
CA THR A 273 -16.64 -0.25 -2.79
C THR A 273 -15.53 0.69 -2.31
N ARG A 274 -15.60 1.97 -2.71
CA ARG A 274 -14.63 3.01 -2.28
C ARG A 274 -14.66 3.30 -0.78
N LYS A 275 -15.62 2.72 -0.05
CA LYS A 275 -15.59 2.69 1.42
C LYS A 275 -14.36 1.96 1.97
N VAL A 276 -13.79 0.99 1.23
CA VAL A 276 -12.52 0.34 1.60
C VAL A 276 -11.38 1.36 1.65
N ASP A 277 -11.34 2.30 0.69
CA ASP A 277 -10.31 3.34 0.65
C ASP A 277 -10.40 4.26 1.88
N ILE A 278 -11.62 4.57 2.33
CA ILE A 278 -11.86 5.29 3.60
C ILE A 278 -11.28 4.51 4.77
N GLU A 279 -11.57 3.21 4.87
CA GLU A 279 -11.12 2.38 5.98
C GLU A 279 -9.59 2.33 6.07
N VAL A 280 -8.91 2.19 4.93
CA VAL A 280 -7.45 2.19 4.84
C VAL A 280 -6.86 3.55 5.22
N LEU A 281 -7.31 4.65 4.61
CA LEU A 281 -6.72 5.97 4.86
C LEU A 281 -7.07 6.51 6.25
N SER A 282 -8.19 6.12 6.83
CA SER A 282 -8.55 6.52 8.20
C SER A 282 -7.60 5.94 9.24
N VAL A 283 -7.17 4.68 9.09
CA VAL A 283 -6.21 4.09 10.03
C VAL A 283 -4.81 4.68 9.85
N LEU A 284 -4.43 5.06 8.63
CA LEU A 284 -3.17 5.77 8.38
C LEU A 284 -3.20 7.20 8.93
N ALA A 285 -4.32 7.91 8.80
CA ALA A 285 -4.52 9.24 9.39
C ALA A 285 -4.43 9.19 10.93
N SER A 286 -5.03 8.16 11.56
CA SER A 286 -4.89 7.89 13.00
C SER A 286 -3.42 7.72 13.41
N LEU A 287 -2.67 6.90 12.66
CA LEU A 287 -1.23 6.75 12.88
C LEU A 287 -0.48 8.09 12.77
N GLY A 288 -0.86 8.93 11.80
CA GLY A 288 -0.36 10.29 11.69
C GLY A 288 -0.60 11.11 12.97
N ALA A 289 -1.79 11.05 13.56
CA ALA A 289 -2.08 11.74 14.81
C ALA A 289 -1.19 11.26 15.97
N SER A 290 -1.04 9.93 16.11
CA SER A 290 -0.14 9.31 17.10
C SER A 290 1.29 9.81 16.95
N VAL A 291 1.86 9.72 15.73
CA VAL A 291 3.23 10.15 15.44
C VAL A 291 3.42 11.65 15.68
N HIS A 292 2.46 12.47 15.24
CA HIS A 292 2.53 13.93 15.44
C HIS A 292 2.58 14.28 16.93
N LYS A 293 1.76 13.63 17.77
CA LYS A 293 1.72 13.87 19.22
C LYS A 293 3.03 13.44 19.89
N ILE A 294 3.54 12.25 19.57
CA ILE A 294 4.79 11.72 20.12
C ILE A 294 5.96 12.65 19.78
N CYS A 295 6.12 13.01 18.51
CA CYS A 295 7.20 13.88 18.08
C CYS A 295 7.05 15.32 18.60
N THR A 296 5.84 15.78 18.87
CA THR A 296 5.61 17.07 19.54
C THR A 296 6.10 17.03 20.99
N ASP A 297 5.80 15.98 21.75
CA ASP A 297 6.34 15.81 23.11
C ASP A 297 7.87 15.82 23.10
N ILE A 298 8.50 15.09 22.16
CA ILE A 298 9.97 15.04 22.03
C ILE A 298 10.56 16.43 21.75
N ARG A 299 9.92 17.23 20.89
CA ARG A 299 10.35 18.61 20.60
C ARG A 299 10.28 19.51 21.84
N LEU A 300 9.25 19.35 22.67
CA LEU A 300 9.13 20.07 23.94
C LEU A 300 10.20 19.61 24.94
N LEU A 301 10.46 18.31 25.04
CA LEU A 301 11.50 17.77 25.92
C LEU A 301 12.92 18.20 25.48
N ALA A 302 13.15 18.36 24.18
CA ALA A 302 14.40 18.92 23.65
C ALA A 302 14.58 20.38 24.07
N ASN A 303 13.51 21.18 24.07
CA ASN A 303 13.56 22.55 24.61
C ASN A 303 13.89 22.58 26.11
N LEU A 304 13.31 21.66 26.89
CA LEU A 304 13.59 21.49 28.33
C LEU A 304 14.97 20.88 28.61
N LYS A 305 15.68 20.40 27.58
CA LYS A 305 16.97 19.68 27.68
C LYS A 305 16.89 18.41 28.53
N GLU A 306 15.71 17.79 28.59
CA GLU A 306 15.50 16.52 29.30
C GLU A 306 15.69 15.30 28.38
N MET A 307 15.49 15.48 27.07
CA MET A 307 15.63 14.44 26.06
C MET A 307 15.99 15.06 24.71
N GLU A 308 16.98 14.51 24.02
CA GLU A 308 17.34 14.91 22.65
C GLU A 308 17.15 13.73 21.68
N GLU A 309 16.86 14.03 20.42
CA GLU A 309 16.89 13.00 19.38
C GLU A 309 18.35 12.57 19.07
N PRO A 310 18.58 11.34 18.55
CA PRO A 310 19.93 10.90 18.22
C PRO A 310 20.59 11.83 17.20
N PHE A 311 21.85 12.17 17.43
CA PHE A 311 22.63 13.10 16.59
C PHE A 311 23.81 12.36 15.95
N GLU A 312 23.95 12.41 14.63
CA GLU A 312 25.05 11.71 13.95
C GLU A 312 26.39 12.42 14.16
N LYS A 313 27.50 11.67 14.11
CA LYS A 313 28.85 12.20 14.39
C LYS A 313 29.25 13.40 13.53
N GLN A 314 28.74 13.48 12.30
CA GLN A 314 29.04 14.54 11.33
C GLN A 314 27.84 15.47 11.08
N GLN A 315 26.74 15.32 11.83
CA GLN A 315 25.54 16.13 11.63
C GLN A 315 25.84 17.59 11.99
N ILE A 316 25.51 18.52 11.09
CA ILE A 316 25.57 19.96 11.34
C ILE A 316 24.16 20.41 11.74
N GLY A 317 23.98 20.85 12.98
CA GLY A 317 22.68 21.26 13.50
C GLY A 317 22.22 22.65 13.06
N SER A 318 23.17 23.55 12.76
CA SER A 318 22.93 24.89 12.23
C SER A 318 24.14 25.37 11.44
N SER A 319 23.93 26.07 10.33
CA SER A 319 25.00 26.68 9.53
C SER A 319 25.75 27.80 10.25
N ALA A 320 25.18 28.36 11.32
CA ALA A 320 25.74 29.51 12.05
C ALA A 320 26.13 29.22 13.51
N MET A 321 25.60 28.14 14.12
CA MET A 321 25.79 27.85 15.54
C MET A 321 26.19 26.37 15.75
N PRO A 322 27.49 26.06 15.93
CA PRO A 322 27.98 24.68 15.98
C PRO A 322 27.49 23.89 17.22
N TYR A 323 27.06 24.57 18.28
CA TYR A 323 26.50 23.94 19.49
C TYR A 323 24.98 23.72 19.41
N LYS A 324 24.28 24.30 18.43
CA LYS A 324 22.82 24.26 18.35
C LYS A 324 22.35 22.93 17.76
N ARG A 325 21.63 22.14 18.55
CA ARG A 325 20.96 20.91 18.12
C ARG A 325 19.45 21.17 17.99
N ASN A 326 18.89 20.82 16.85
CA ASN A 326 17.47 20.98 16.55
C ASN A 326 16.83 19.59 16.42
N PRO A 327 15.58 19.39 16.90
CA PRO A 327 14.86 18.14 16.77
C PRO A 327 14.28 17.95 15.35
N MET A 328 15.14 18.04 14.32
CA MET A 328 14.74 18.11 12.91
C MET A 328 14.06 16.83 12.41
N ARG A 329 14.45 15.67 12.95
CA ARG A 329 13.79 14.40 12.59
C ARG A 329 12.36 14.40 13.12
N SER A 330 12.18 14.79 14.38
CA SER A 330 10.86 14.92 15.01
C SER A 330 9.99 15.98 14.35
N GLU A 331 10.56 17.12 13.94
CA GLU A 331 9.87 18.15 13.17
C GLU A 331 9.41 17.64 11.80
N ARG A 332 10.26 16.90 11.10
CA ARG A 332 9.90 16.25 9.84
C ARG A 332 8.79 15.21 10.02
N CYS A 333 8.86 14.37 11.07
CA CYS A 333 7.78 13.43 11.40
C CYS A 333 6.46 14.17 11.63
N CYS A 334 6.44 15.26 12.40
CA CYS A 334 5.23 16.08 12.57
C CYS A 334 4.71 16.65 11.24
N SER A 335 5.61 17.10 10.36
CA SER A 335 5.23 17.67 9.07
C SER A 335 4.56 16.65 8.15
N LEU A 336 5.17 15.46 8.00
CA LEU A 336 4.63 14.37 7.18
C LEU A 336 3.36 13.78 7.78
N ALA A 337 3.33 13.58 9.09
CA ALA A 337 2.14 13.11 9.80
C ALA A 337 0.92 14.03 9.61
N ARG A 338 1.13 15.36 9.48
CA ARG A 338 0.06 16.30 9.18
C ARG A 338 -0.52 16.10 7.78
N HIS A 339 0.31 15.83 6.78
CA HIS A 339 -0.15 15.46 5.43
C HIS A 339 -0.99 14.18 5.50
N LEU A 340 -0.48 13.16 6.19
CA LEU A 340 -1.18 11.88 6.35
C LEU A 340 -2.56 12.03 7.00
N MET A 341 -2.69 12.88 8.03
CA MET A 341 -3.98 13.22 8.63
C MET A 341 -4.92 13.96 7.65
N THR A 342 -4.38 14.80 6.77
CA THR A 342 -5.17 15.62 5.84
C THR A 342 -5.78 14.77 4.72
N LEU A 343 -5.04 13.78 4.22
CA LEU A 343 -5.43 12.93 3.09
C LEU A 343 -6.71 12.10 3.34
N VAL A 344 -7.17 11.93 4.58
CA VAL A 344 -8.40 11.17 4.88
C VAL A 344 -9.65 11.78 4.22
N MET A 345 -9.63 13.08 3.94
CA MET A 345 -10.77 13.76 3.33
C MET A 345 -10.99 13.37 1.87
N ASP A 346 -9.95 12.95 1.15
CA ASP A 346 -10.05 12.52 -0.24
C ASP A 346 -11.01 11.31 -0.40
N PRO A 347 -10.75 10.14 0.21
CA PRO A 347 -11.64 8.99 0.05
C PRO A 347 -13.02 9.21 0.68
N LEU A 348 -13.13 10.05 1.73
CA LEU A 348 -14.42 10.42 2.31
C LEU A 348 -15.30 11.15 1.28
N GLN A 349 -14.74 12.15 0.61
CA GLN A 349 -15.44 12.89 -0.43
C GLN A 349 -15.72 11.99 -1.64
N THR A 350 -14.70 11.29 -2.15
CA THR A 350 -14.82 10.41 -3.33
C THR A 350 -15.90 9.36 -3.16
N ALA A 351 -15.93 8.64 -2.04
CA ALA A 351 -16.94 7.60 -1.86
C ALA A 351 -18.37 8.17 -1.69
N SER A 352 -18.51 9.37 -1.14
CA SER A 352 -19.82 10.00 -0.90
C SER A 352 -20.56 10.40 -2.18
N VAL A 353 -19.82 10.60 -3.28
CA VAL A 353 -20.37 11.08 -4.56
C VAL A 353 -20.25 10.06 -5.70
N GLN A 354 -19.88 8.80 -5.41
CA GLN A 354 -19.97 7.73 -6.40
C GLN A 354 -21.43 7.49 -6.80
N TRP A 355 -21.76 7.67 -8.08
CA TRP A 355 -23.13 7.46 -8.57
C TRP A 355 -23.33 6.02 -9.04
N PHE A 356 -24.38 5.38 -8.53
CA PHE A 356 -24.82 4.03 -8.90
C PHE A 356 -23.67 3.00 -8.91
N GLU A 357 -23.43 2.29 -10.02
CA GLU A 357 -22.43 1.22 -10.10
C GLU A 357 -20.98 1.71 -10.21
N ARG A 358 -20.74 2.94 -10.68
CA ARG A 358 -19.45 3.68 -10.65
C ARG A 358 -19.55 5.02 -11.41
N THR A 359 -18.84 6.04 -10.92
CA THR A 359 -18.36 7.19 -11.73
C THR A 359 -16.83 7.27 -11.71
N LEU A 360 -16.22 7.78 -12.79
CA LEU A 360 -14.75 7.71 -13.01
C LEU A 360 -13.96 8.85 -12.32
N ASP A 361 -14.64 9.76 -11.66
CA ASP A 361 -14.05 10.86 -10.87
C ASP A 361 -13.18 10.35 -9.71
N ASP A 362 -13.34 9.08 -9.31
CA ASP A 362 -12.46 8.40 -8.35
C ASP A 362 -11.04 8.16 -8.86
N SER A 363 -10.87 7.97 -10.17
CA SER A 363 -9.64 7.41 -10.76
C SER A 363 -8.41 8.30 -10.54
N ALA A 364 -8.53 9.60 -10.82
CA ALA A 364 -7.41 10.53 -10.69
C ALA A 364 -7.04 10.77 -9.22
N ASN A 365 -8.05 10.97 -8.36
CA ASN A 365 -7.84 11.22 -6.93
C ASN A 365 -7.12 10.03 -6.26
N ARG A 366 -7.60 8.80 -6.50
CA ARG A 366 -7.03 7.57 -5.93
C ARG A 366 -5.58 7.30 -6.35
N ARG A 367 -5.19 7.70 -7.56
CA ARG A 367 -3.79 7.60 -8.03
C ARG A 367 -2.83 8.47 -7.22
N ILE A 368 -3.34 9.53 -6.59
CA ILE A 368 -2.57 10.44 -5.73
C ILE A 368 -2.70 9.99 -4.28
N CYS A 369 -3.91 10.04 -3.71
CA CYS A 369 -4.10 9.96 -2.26
C CYS A 369 -3.71 8.60 -1.67
N LEU A 370 -3.95 7.49 -2.37
CA LEU A 370 -3.60 6.15 -1.88
C LEU A 370 -2.07 5.99 -1.81
N ALA A 371 -1.36 6.30 -2.90
CA ALA A 371 0.09 6.18 -2.94
C ALA A 371 0.76 7.15 -1.97
N GLU A 372 0.35 8.41 -1.95
CA GLU A 372 0.93 9.40 -1.04
C GLU A 372 0.72 9.04 0.43
N ALA A 373 -0.44 8.49 0.81
CA ALA A 373 -0.69 8.06 2.18
C ALA A 373 0.29 6.98 2.62
N PHE A 374 0.50 5.93 1.81
CA PHE A 374 1.43 4.85 2.15
C PHE A 374 2.91 5.23 2.05
N LEU A 375 3.28 6.16 1.16
CA LEU A 375 4.65 6.67 1.09
C LEU A 375 4.98 7.62 2.27
N THR A 376 3.96 8.24 2.84
CA THR A 376 4.08 9.15 3.99
C THR A 376 4.10 8.41 5.33
N ALA A 377 3.31 7.33 5.44
CA ALA A 377 3.26 6.43 6.59
C ALA A 377 4.55 5.59 6.72
#